data_AF-A0A0D0BBM1-F1
#
_entry.id   AF-A0A0D0BBM1-F1
#
_cell.length_a   1.000
_cell.length_b   1.000
_cell.length_c   1.000
_cell.angle_alpha   90.00
_cell.angle_beta   90.00
_cell.angle_gamma   90.00
#
_symmetry.space_group_name_H-M   'P 1'
#
loop_
_entity.id
_entity.type
_entity.pdbx_description
1 polymer ?
#
loop_
_entity_poly.entity_id
_entity_poly.type
_entity_poly.pdbx_seq_one_letter_code
_entity_poly.pdbx_strand_id
1 'polypeptide(L)'
;MFSSIFALSLFLSAAVASPTVHQNSTLNAPRKVGKRCTGQIQSLSDVAAAQECTTIVIGGFTVPAGETFALSPPDGAQISLTGEITFGFKAWAGPLMQISGNDITFDAGGHVLNGQGSLYWDGQGGNGGIEKPAPMLTLNMGGTFTNVKISESPQRAVAVNGNGLTVSDVTVDNSAGTAPNSLSGGSPAGANTDGFDVAANDVTITGCTVNNQDDCLAINRGSSITFSNNVCEGIGHGISIGSISSGATVNGVTISGNTVTGTVNGLRIKTDATATGSIVENVIYENNKLTGITSFGVLIDQSYPATLGTPGTGVVIENVNFEGTNTITVGSSAHRVEVNCGSTSSCTGTWNFAGLTVTGGTGSTIKNAPVTGGSF
;
A
#
# COMPACT_ATOMS: atom_id res chain seq x y z
N MET A 1 -12.44 63.73 9.27
CA MET A 1 -12.96 62.65 10.14
C MET A 1 -12.66 61.32 9.47
N PHE A 2 -11.48 60.77 9.73
CA PHE A 2 -11.07 59.44 9.25
C PHE A 2 -11.24 58.48 10.43
N SER A 3 -12.07 57.46 10.25
CA SER A 3 -12.31 56.41 11.24
C SER A 3 -11.38 55.24 10.93
N SER A 4 -10.37 55.05 11.77
CA SER A 4 -9.49 53.87 11.74
C SER A 4 -10.13 52.76 12.56
N ILE A 5 -10.45 51.63 11.92
CA ILE A 5 -10.83 50.39 12.62
C ILE A 5 -9.55 49.61 12.86
N PHE A 6 -9.14 49.50 14.12
CA PHE A 6 -8.11 48.58 14.59
C PHE A 6 -8.68 47.16 14.57
N ALA A 7 -8.19 46.31 13.69
CA ALA A 7 -8.41 44.87 13.77
C ALA A 7 -7.36 44.26 14.69
N LEU A 8 -7.79 43.82 15.88
CA LEU A 8 -6.96 43.11 16.85
C LEU A 8 -6.81 41.66 16.38
N SER A 9 -5.65 41.32 15.83
CA SER A 9 -5.30 39.95 15.45
C SER A 9 -5.04 39.11 16.70
N LEU A 10 -5.95 38.19 17.02
CA LEU A 10 -5.74 37.14 18.00
C LEU A 10 -4.70 36.16 17.45
N PHE A 11 -3.50 36.16 18.03
CA PHE A 11 -2.51 35.10 17.81
C PHE A 11 -3.01 33.83 18.50
N LEU A 12 -3.59 32.90 17.75
CA LEU A 12 -3.74 31.52 18.20
C LEU A 12 -2.35 30.87 18.13
N SER A 13 -1.71 30.71 19.28
CA SER A 13 -0.52 29.88 19.46
C SER A 13 -0.90 28.43 19.15
N ALA A 14 -0.60 27.99 17.93
CA ALA A 14 -0.60 26.57 17.60
C ALA A 14 0.47 25.90 18.46
N ALA A 15 0.03 25.06 19.40
CA ALA A 15 0.93 24.17 20.11
C ALA A 15 1.58 23.26 19.06
N VAL A 16 2.87 23.45 18.86
CA VAL A 16 3.69 22.58 18.00
C VAL A 16 3.72 21.23 18.70
N ALA A 17 2.93 20.27 18.22
CA ALA A 17 3.09 18.89 18.62
C ALA A 17 4.48 18.47 18.17
N SER A 18 5.40 18.28 19.13
CA SER A 18 6.72 17.74 18.88
C SER A 18 6.58 16.44 18.09
N PRO A 19 7.40 16.18 17.06
CA PRO A 19 7.43 14.89 16.42
C PRO A 19 7.80 13.86 17.49
N THR A 20 6.87 12.97 17.81
CA THR A 20 7.18 11.74 18.52
C THR A 20 8.18 10.98 17.67
N VAL A 21 9.45 11.06 18.07
CA VAL A 21 10.47 10.10 17.65
C VAL A 21 9.93 8.74 18.03
N HIS A 22 9.40 7.98 17.06
CA HIS A 22 9.23 6.55 17.21
C HIS A 22 10.63 5.96 17.34
N GLN A 23 11.10 5.89 18.59
CA GLN A 23 12.27 5.09 18.90
C GLN A 23 11.98 3.67 18.45
N ASN A 24 12.93 3.12 17.71
CA ASN A 24 12.94 1.75 17.25
C ASN A 24 13.02 0.83 18.49
N SER A 25 11.86 0.46 19.04
CA SER A 25 11.74 -0.21 20.33
C SER A 25 11.64 -1.73 20.22
N THR A 26 12.31 -2.37 19.26
CA THR A 26 12.17 -3.82 19.04
C THR A 26 13.41 -4.66 19.35
N LEU A 27 14.56 -4.07 19.71
CA LEU A 27 15.73 -4.89 20.08
C LEU A 27 15.78 -5.32 21.56
N ASN A 28 14.95 -4.75 22.44
CA ASN A 28 15.02 -5.00 23.90
C ASN A 28 13.67 -5.32 24.57
N ALA A 29 12.60 -5.58 23.81
CA ALA A 29 11.38 -6.09 24.41
C ALA A 29 11.61 -7.56 24.85
N PRO A 30 11.24 -7.95 26.08
CA PRO A 30 11.37 -9.34 26.50
C PRO A 30 10.52 -10.23 25.59
N ARG A 31 11.12 -11.34 25.13
CA ARG A 31 10.46 -12.31 24.26
C ARG A 31 9.13 -12.75 24.88
N LYS A 32 8.04 -12.72 24.10
CA LYS A 32 6.75 -13.25 24.52
C LYS A 32 6.76 -14.77 24.41
N VAL A 33 6.84 -15.46 25.55
CA VAL A 33 6.96 -16.93 25.60
C VAL A 33 5.60 -17.60 25.72
N GLY A 34 5.33 -18.56 24.83
CA GLY A 34 4.10 -19.34 24.80
C GLY A 34 4.21 -20.71 25.44
N LYS A 35 3.05 -21.29 25.78
CA LYS A 35 2.92 -22.70 26.17
C LYS A 35 3.03 -23.58 24.92
N ARG A 36 3.70 -24.73 25.05
CA ARG A 36 3.71 -25.77 24.00
C ARG A 36 2.36 -26.48 23.99
N CYS A 37 1.41 -25.90 23.27
CA CYS A 37 0.05 -26.41 23.06
C CYS A 37 -0.49 -25.94 21.70
N THR A 38 -1.71 -26.39 21.39
CA THR A 38 -2.48 -25.90 20.25
C THR A 38 -3.72 -25.18 20.76
N GLY A 39 -3.80 -23.87 20.51
CA GLY A 39 -4.99 -23.07 20.72
C GLY A 39 -5.96 -23.23 19.55
N GLN A 40 -7.25 -23.30 19.83
CA GLN A 40 -8.31 -23.35 18.82
C GLN A 40 -9.12 -22.07 18.89
N ILE A 41 -9.41 -21.45 17.76
CA ILE A 41 -10.27 -20.26 17.67
C ILE A 41 -11.45 -20.57 16.77
N GLN A 42 -12.67 -20.51 17.30
CA GLN A 42 -13.93 -20.63 16.55
C GLN A 42 -14.82 -19.39 16.74
N SER A 43 -14.36 -18.44 17.56
CA SER A 43 -15.04 -17.20 17.91
C SER A 43 -14.06 -16.25 18.58
N LEU A 44 -14.44 -14.97 18.72
CA LEU A 44 -13.60 -13.99 19.42
C LEU A 44 -13.36 -14.33 20.91
N SER A 45 -14.26 -15.07 21.57
CA SER A 45 -14.07 -15.46 22.97
C SER A 45 -12.94 -16.48 23.18
N ASP A 46 -12.56 -17.22 22.14
CA ASP A 46 -11.49 -18.22 22.22
C ASP A 46 -10.08 -17.61 22.15
N VAL A 47 -10.01 -16.38 21.62
CA VAL A 47 -8.77 -15.71 21.23
C VAL A 47 -7.81 -15.57 22.40
N ALA A 48 -8.30 -15.17 23.58
CA ALA A 48 -7.46 -14.98 24.76
C ALA A 48 -6.77 -16.28 25.21
N ALA A 49 -7.49 -17.40 25.22
CA ALA A 49 -6.94 -18.69 25.61
C ALA A 49 -6.03 -19.28 24.53
N ALA A 50 -6.41 -19.17 23.26
CA ALA A 50 -5.65 -19.75 22.16
C ALA A 50 -4.27 -19.10 21.99
N GLN A 51 -4.17 -17.78 22.18
CA GLN A 51 -2.91 -17.05 22.02
C GLN A 51 -1.95 -17.16 23.21
N GLU A 52 -2.23 -18.06 24.17
CA GLU A 52 -1.22 -18.54 25.12
C GLU A 52 -0.36 -19.67 24.52
N CYS A 53 -0.81 -20.29 23.43
CA CYS A 53 -0.15 -21.42 22.78
C CYS A 53 0.82 -20.97 21.66
N THR A 54 1.85 -21.77 21.40
CA THR A 54 2.79 -21.57 20.27
C THR A 54 2.21 -22.02 18.93
N THR A 55 1.14 -22.80 18.92
CA THR A 55 0.39 -23.18 17.72
C THR A 55 -1.04 -22.73 17.86
N ILE A 56 -1.61 -22.09 16.84
CA ILE A 56 -2.99 -21.61 16.81
C ILE A 56 -3.65 -22.13 15.53
N VAL A 57 -4.81 -22.74 15.67
CA VAL A 57 -5.66 -23.16 14.55
C VAL A 57 -6.96 -22.38 14.62
N ILE A 58 -7.28 -21.69 13.53
CA ILE A 58 -8.43 -20.82 13.41
C ILE A 58 -9.45 -21.51 12.50
N GLY A 59 -10.61 -21.86 13.06
CA GLY A 59 -11.76 -22.34 12.29
C GLY A 59 -12.46 -21.22 11.54
N GLY A 60 -13.43 -21.59 10.69
CA GLY A 60 -14.27 -20.59 10.04
C GLY A 60 -15.30 -20.03 11.02
N PHE A 61 -15.42 -18.70 11.09
CA PHE A 61 -16.45 -18.03 11.88
C PHE A 61 -16.70 -16.60 11.37
N THR A 62 -17.81 -16.01 11.83
CA THR A 62 -18.12 -14.60 11.57
C THR A 62 -17.66 -13.74 12.74
N VAL A 63 -16.78 -12.78 12.47
CA VAL A 63 -16.43 -11.72 13.42
C VAL A 63 -17.65 -10.79 13.58
N PRO A 64 -18.15 -10.55 14.81
CA PRO A 64 -19.30 -9.68 15.02
C PRO A 64 -19.12 -8.27 14.44
N ALA A 65 -20.23 -7.65 14.06
CA ALA A 65 -20.25 -6.33 13.44
C ALA A 65 -19.61 -5.26 14.33
N GLY A 66 -18.57 -4.60 13.83
CA GLY A 66 -17.89 -3.53 14.57
C GLY A 66 -16.85 -3.99 15.58
N GLU A 67 -16.44 -5.25 15.53
CA GLU A 67 -15.37 -5.79 16.37
C GLU A 67 -14.13 -6.08 15.53
N THR A 68 -12.95 -5.92 16.13
CA THR A 68 -11.67 -6.28 15.51
C THR A 68 -11.27 -7.68 15.94
N PHE A 69 -10.89 -8.53 14.99
CA PHE A 69 -10.21 -9.79 15.28
C PHE A 69 -8.71 -9.53 15.51
N ALA A 70 -8.29 -9.40 16.77
CA ALA A 70 -6.92 -9.08 17.14
C ALA A 70 -6.14 -10.30 17.65
N LEU A 71 -4.99 -10.57 17.05
CA LEU A 71 -4.06 -11.63 17.43
C LEU A 71 -2.75 -11.01 17.93
N SER A 72 -2.37 -11.34 19.17
CA SER A 72 -1.03 -11.10 19.68
C SER A 72 -0.48 -12.42 20.25
N PRO A 73 -0.05 -13.36 19.40
CA PRO A 73 0.48 -14.63 19.85
C PRO A 73 1.88 -14.48 20.47
N PRO A 74 2.45 -15.56 21.04
CA PRO A 74 3.85 -15.60 21.45
C PRO A 74 4.82 -15.50 20.27
N ASP A 75 6.06 -15.08 20.52
CA ASP A 75 7.07 -14.96 19.47
C ASP A 75 7.46 -16.34 18.92
N GLY A 76 7.48 -16.48 17.59
CA GLY A 76 7.69 -17.78 16.92
C GLY A 76 6.41 -18.60 16.74
N ALA A 77 5.22 -18.03 16.99
CA ALA A 77 3.98 -18.79 16.90
C ALA A 77 3.61 -19.15 15.45
N GLN A 78 3.03 -20.33 15.30
CA GLN A 78 2.49 -20.83 14.03
C GLN A 78 0.97 -20.74 14.05
N ILE A 79 0.40 -20.11 13.03
CA ILE A 79 -1.03 -19.87 12.90
C ILE A 79 -1.50 -20.45 11.56
N SER A 80 -2.60 -21.20 11.61
CA SER A 80 -3.25 -21.76 10.43
C SER A 80 -4.74 -21.51 10.41
N LEU A 81 -5.33 -21.41 9.22
CA LEU A 81 -6.78 -21.38 9.03
C LEU A 81 -7.28 -22.76 8.57
N THR A 82 -8.53 -23.06 8.92
CA THR A 82 -9.26 -24.26 8.49
C THR A 82 -10.65 -23.93 7.93
N GLY A 83 -11.00 -22.65 7.85
CA GLY A 83 -12.26 -22.16 7.31
C GLY A 83 -12.21 -20.66 7.02
N GLU A 84 -13.25 -20.15 6.34
CA GLU A 84 -13.39 -18.73 6.02
C GLU A 84 -13.71 -17.90 7.26
N ILE A 85 -13.07 -16.73 7.36
CA ILE A 85 -13.44 -15.68 8.30
C ILE A 85 -14.23 -14.61 7.57
N THR A 86 -15.46 -14.37 8.00
CA THR A 86 -16.31 -13.29 7.46
C THR A 86 -16.44 -12.17 8.49
N PHE A 87 -16.33 -10.92 8.08
CA PHE A 87 -16.46 -9.77 8.98
C PHE A 87 -17.85 -9.14 8.88
N GLY A 88 -18.56 -9.06 10.01
CA GLY A 88 -19.91 -8.51 10.04
C GLY A 88 -19.96 -7.02 9.67
N PHE A 89 -20.98 -6.63 8.92
CA PHE A 89 -21.16 -5.25 8.45
C PHE A 89 -21.43 -4.25 9.57
N LYS A 90 -20.63 -3.18 9.62
CA LYS A 90 -20.90 -1.95 10.37
C LYS A 90 -20.15 -0.81 9.69
N ALA A 91 -20.72 0.40 9.66
CA ALA A 91 -19.94 1.59 9.31
C ALA A 91 -19.10 2.05 10.51
N TRP A 92 -17.78 1.93 10.42
CA TRP A 92 -16.80 2.31 11.45
C TRP A 92 -15.38 2.31 10.85
N ALA A 93 -14.42 2.88 11.57
CA ALA A 93 -13.04 3.06 11.08
C ALA A 93 -12.24 1.75 10.88
N GLY A 94 -12.58 0.66 11.58
CA GLY A 94 -11.74 -0.55 11.61
C GLY A 94 -10.47 -0.41 12.48
N PRO A 95 -9.44 -1.25 12.27
CA PRO A 95 -9.34 -2.31 11.27
C PRO A 95 -10.23 -3.53 11.59
N LEU A 96 -10.45 -4.39 10.59
CA LEU A 96 -11.23 -5.63 10.77
C LEU A 96 -10.40 -6.73 11.45
N MET A 97 -9.13 -6.87 11.06
CA MET A 97 -8.19 -7.83 11.65
C MET A 97 -6.83 -7.20 11.92
N GLN A 98 -6.20 -7.58 13.02
CA GLN A 98 -4.86 -7.14 13.37
C GLN A 98 -4.00 -8.30 13.87
N ILE A 99 -2.79 -8.43 13.34
CA ILE A 99 -1.79 -9.39 13.82
C ILE A 99 -0.57 -8.61 14.31
N SER A 100 -0.12 -8.90 15.52
CA SER A 100 1.04 -8.24 16.14
C SER A 100 1.94 -9.26 16.82
N GLY A 101 3.24 -9.27 16.52
CA GLY A 101 4.19 -10.20 17.14
C GLY A 101 5.50 -10.32 16.38
N ASN A 102 6.46 -11.06 16.93
CA ASN A 102 7.75 -11.27 16.28
C ASN A 102 7.86 -12.70 15.77
N ASP A 103 8.40 -12.87 14.57
CA ASP A 103 8.66 -14.18 13.97
C ASP A 103 7.41 -15.06 13.89
N ILE A 104 6.28 -14.48 13.47
CA ILE A 104 5.01 -15.20 13.35
C ILE A 104 4.96 -15.89 11.99
N THR A 105 4.58 -17.17 11.97
CA THR A 105 4.26 -17.90 10.75
C THR A 105 2.74 -17.99 10.61
N PHE A 106 2.16 -17.27 9.66
CA PHE A 106 0.72 -17.33 9.36
C PHE A 106 0.51 -17.94 7.98
N ASP A 107 -0.08 -19.13 7.91
CA ASP A 107 -0.42 -19.81 6.65
C ASP A 107 -1.93 -20.11 6.63
N ALA A 108 -2.67 -19.42 5.76
CA ALA A 108 -4.12 -19.64 5.70
C ALA A 108 -4.53 -20.83 4.84
N GLY A 109 -3.63 -21.62 4.26
CA GLY A 109 -4.01 -22.81 3.49
C GLY A 109 -4.90 -22.51 2.26
N GLY A 110 -4.91 -21.27 1.76
CA GLY A 110 -5.79 -20.79 0.70
C GLY A 110 -7.18 -20.35 1.18
N HIS A 111 -7.43 -20.33 2.50
CA HIS A 111 -8.69 -19.89 3.07
C HIS A 111 -8.90 -18.38 2.94
N VAL A 112 -10.17 -17.99 3.11
CA VAL A 112 -10.65 -16.64 2.81
C VAL A 112 -10.79 -15.79 4.06
N LEU A 113 -10.33 -14.54 3.98
CA LEU A 113 -10.72 -13.43 4.83
C LEU A 113 -11.68 -12.55 4.02
N ASN A 114 -12.95 -12.52 4.37
CA ASN A 114 -14.01 -11.88 3.60
C ASN A 114 -14.53 -10.61 4.29
N GLY A 115 -14.13 -9.45 3.75
CA GLY A 115 -14.46 -8.12 4.28
C GLY A 115 -15.87 -7.64 3.95
N GLN A 116 -16.60 -8.35 3.09
CA GLN A 116 -17.94 -7.99 2.61
C GLN A 116 -18.01 -6.56 2.02
N GLY A 117 -16.97 -6.13 1.30
CA GLY A 117 -16.80 -4.81 0.72
C GLY A 117 -17.98 -4.32 -0.12
N SER A 118 -18.69 -5.23 -0.80
CA SER A 118 -19.91 -4.92 -1.56
C SER A 118 -21.03 -4.27 -0.74
N LEU A 119 -21.05 -4.46 0.59
CA LEU A 119 -21.98 -3.79 1.50
C LEU A 119 -21.60 -2.33 1.79
N TYR A 120 -20.37 -1.92 1.45
CA TYR A 120 -19.81 -0.59 1.73
C TYR A 120 -19.64 0.27 0.49
N TRP A 121 -19.34 -0.36 -0.63
CA TRP A 121 -18.90 0.30 -1.86
C TRP A 121 -19.97 1.22 -2.46
N ASP A 122 -19.62 2.49 -2.57
CA ASP A 122 -20.47 3.60 -3.03
C ASP A 122 -19.74 4.49 -4.06
N GLY A 123 -18.62 4.00 -4.61
CA GLY A 123 -17.77 4.72 -5.56
C GLY A 123 -16.95 5.87 -4.96
N GLN A 124 -17.06 6.14 -3.65
CA GLN A 124 -16.40 7.29 -3.01
C GLN A 124 -15.20 6.90 -2.15
N GLY A 125 -15.05 5.61 -1.81
CA GLY A 125 -13.92 5.12 -1.02
C GLY A 125 -13.82 5.86 0.31
N GLY A 126 -12.64 6.43 0.62
CA GLY A 126 -12.42 7.27 1.80
C GLY A 126 -12.72 8.75 1.61
N ASN A 127 -13.09 9.17 0.40
CA ASN A 127 -13.32 10.59 0.07
C ASN A 127 -14.76 11.06 0.37
N GLY A 128 -15.65 10.16 0.80
CA GLY A 128 -17.03 10.47 1.09
C GLY A 128 -17.89 9.22 1.32
N GLY A 129 -19.20 9.43 1.42
CA GLY A 129 -20.18 8.36 1.59
C GLY A 129 -20.20 7.77 3.01
N ILE A 130 -20.49 6.47 3.12
CA ILE A 130 -20.48 5.80 4.42
C ILE A 130 -19.05 5.52 4.89
N GLU A 131 -18.83 5.50 6.21
CA GLU A 131 -17.53 5.12 6.77
C GLU A 131 -17.23 3.64 6.48
N LYS A 132 -16.00 3.37 6.03
CA LYS A 132 -15.53 2.06 5.56
C LYS A 132 -14.35 1.61 6.43
N PRO A 133 -14.38 0.42 7.04
CA PRO A 133 -13.25 -0.08 7.83
C PRO A 133 -11.98 -0.16 6.99
N ALA A 134 -10.90 0.51 7.43
CA ALA A 134 -9.70 0.63 6.63
C ALA A 134 -8.43 0.90 7.48
N PRO A 135 -7.35 0.11 7.29
CA PRO A 135 -7.25 -1.05 6.41
C PRO A 135 -8.13 -2.22 6.91
N MET A 136 -8.41 -3.20 6.04
CA MET A 136 -9.06 -4.45 6.45
C MET A 136 -8.14 -5.25 7.38
N LEU A 137 -6.88 -5.44 7.00
CA LEU A 137 -5.87 -6.18 7.74
C LEU A 137 -4.69 -5.29 8.10
N THR A 138 -4.28 -5.31 9.37
CA THR A 138 -3.03 -4.67 9.82
C THR A 138 -2.02 -5.72 10.25
N LEU A 139 -0.87 -5.77 9.58
CA LEU A 139 0.26 -6.62 9.89
C LEU A 139 1.33 -5.82 10.64
N ASN A 140 1.30 -5.88 11.97
CA ASN A 140 2.35 -5.35 12.85
C ASN A 140 3.26 -6.48 13.32
N MET A 141 3.70 -7.32 12.37
CA MET A 141 4.47 -8.53 12.65
C MET A 141 5.69 -8.66 11.75
N GLY A 142 6.73 -9.31 12.26
CA GLY A 142 7.77 -9.95 11.44
C GLY A 142 7.48 -11.45 11.26
N GLY A 143 8.20 -12.10 10.35
CA GLY A 143 8.01 -13.52 10.02
C GLY A 143 7.40 -13.71 8.62
N THR A 144 6.37 -14.56 8.51
CA THR A 144 5.72 -14.88 7.23
C THR A 144 4.20 -14.78 7.30
N PHE A 145 3.59 -14.28 6.23
CA PHE A 145 2.15 -14.24 6.02
C PHE A 145 1.83 -14.78 4.62
N THR A 146 1.27 -15.98 4.53
CA THR A 146 1.25 -16.74 3.29
C THR A 146 -0.09 -17.40 2.97
N ASN A 147 -0.34 -17.60 1.67
CA ASN A 147 -1.40 -18.47 1.15
C ASN A 147 -2.81 -18.04 1.64
N VAL A 148 -3.13 -16.76 1.48
CA VAL A 148 -4.38 -16.14 1.97
C VAL A 148 -5.17 -15.54 0.82
N LYS A 149 -6.48 -15.78 0.78
CA LYS A 149 -7.39 -14.99 -0.08
C LYS A 149 -8.07 -13.90 0.75
N ILE A 150 -7.81 -12.64 0.42
CA ILE A 150 -8.51 -11.48 0.96
C ILE A 150 -9.57 -11.08 -0.07
N SER A 151 -10.84 -11.20 0.31
CA SER A 151 -11.98 -10.97 -0.57
C SER A 151 -12.75 -9.74 -0.14
N GLU A 152 -13.06 -8.87 -1.09
CA GLU A 152 -13.88 -7.67 -0.92
C GLU A 152 -13.49 -6.84 0.32
N SER A 153 -12.30 -6.24 0.33
CA SER A 153 -11.94 -5.26 1.36
C SER A 153 -12.84 -4.01 1.24
N PRO A 154 -13.39 -3.48 2.36
CA PRO A 154 -14.26 -2.29 2.30
C PRO A 154 -13.57 -1.05 1.71
N GLN A 155 -12.27 -0.93 1.93
CA GLN A 155 -11.37 0.09 1.37
C GLN A 155 -9.99 -0.57 1.19
N ARG A 156 -8.91 0.00 1.74
CA ARG A 156 -7.53 -0.53 1.69
C ARG A 156 -7.46 -1.93 2.31
N ALA A 157 -6.81 -2.87 1.64
CA ALA A 157 -6.81 -4.28 2.04
C ALA A 157 -5.79 -4.55 3.16
N VAL A 158 -4.49 -4.38 2.91
CA VAL A 158 -3.44 -4.76 3.85
C VAL A 158 -2.51 -3.60 4.16
N ALA A 159 -2.42 -3.21 5.42
CA ALA A 159 -1.35 -2.34 5.91
C ALA A 159 -0.21 -3.19 6.50
N VAL A 160 0.99 -3.00 5.96
CA VAL A 160 2.23 -3.65 6.40
C VAL A 160 3.06 -2.65 7.21
N ASN A 161 3.05 -2.82 8.53
CA ASN A 161 3.72 -1.95 9.49
C ASN A 161 4.82 -2.66 10.29
N GLY A 162 4.87 -3.99 10.23
CA GLY A 162 5.91 -4.80 10.88
C GLY A 162 7.17 -4.93 10.02
N ASN A 163 8.33 -4.92 10.68
CA ASN A 163 9.62 -5.10 10.01
C ASN A 163 9.97 -6.59 9.85
N GLY A 164 10.79 -6.93 8.86
CA GLY A 164 11.29 -8.29 8.69
C GLY A 164 10.17 -9.28 8.31
N LEU A 165 9.28 -8.86 7.42
CA LEU A 165 8.09 -9.61 7.02
C LEU A 165 8.21 -10.09 5.58
N THR A 166 7.92 -11.37 5.35
CA THR A 166 7.66 -11.91 4.01
C THR A 166 6.18 -12.20 3.83
N VAL A 167 5.57 -11.57 2.84
CA VAL A 167 4.21 -11.85 2.37
C VAL A 167 4.32 -12.63 1.07
N SER A 168 3.71 -13.82 1.00
CA SER A 168 3.71 -14.60 -0.24
C SER A 168 2.40 -15.29 -0.56
N ASP A 169 2.12 -15.50 -1.85
CA ASP A 169 0.96 -16.28 -2.30
C ASP A 169 -0.38 -15.72 -1.74
N VAL A 170 -0.45 -14.39 -1.56
CA VAL A 170 -1.66 -13.70 -1.13
C VAL A 170 -2.43 -13.20 -2.34
N THR A 171 -3.74 -13.44 -2.35
CA THR A 171 -4.66 -12.89 -3.36
C THR A 171 -5.54 -11.82 -2.73
N VAL A 172 -5.48 -10.58 -3.19
CA VAL A 172 -6.45 -9.53 -2.89
C VAL A 172 -7.43 -9.45 -4.06
N ASP A 173 -8.66 -9.92 -3.83
CA ASP A 173 -9.72 -9.99 -4.83
C ASP A 173 -10.84 -9.00 -4.49
N ASN A 174 -10.73 -7.81 -5.09
CA ASN A 174 -11.73 -6.75 -5.07
C ASN A 174 -12.39 -6.58 -6.44
N SER A 175 -12.32 -7.58 -7.31
CA SER A 175 -12.78 -7.50 -8.71
C SER A 175 -14.25 -7.11 -8.85
N ALA A 176 -15.09 -7.52 -7.89
CA ALA A 176 -16.50 -7.13 -7.81
C ALA A 176 -16.71 -5.61 -7.72
N GLY A 177 -15.74 -4.87 -7.17
CA GLY A 177 -15.76 -3.41 -7.07
C GLY A 177 -15.62 -2.69 -8.42
N THR A 178 -15.21 -3.37 -9.48
CA THR A 178 -15.11 -2.77 -10.83
C THR A 178 -16.48 -2.46 -11.43
N ALA A 179 -17.49 -3.28 -11.15
CA ALA A 179 -18.84 -3.05 -11.63
C ALA A 179 -19.52 -1.90 -10.85
N PRO A 180 -20.26 -1.01 -11.54
CA PRO A 180 -21.10 -0.04 -10.84
C PRO A 180 -22.23 -0.73 -10.09
N ASN A 181 -22.70 -0.10 -9.02
CA ASN A 181 -23.90 -0.47 -8.27
C ASN A 181 -24.85 0.75 -8.08
N SER A 182 -25.97 0.54 -7.39
CA SER A 182 -26.98 1.57 -7.13
C SER A 182 -26.50 2.77 -6.31
N LEU A 183 -25.34 2.68 -5.65
CA LEU A 183 -24.77 3.72 -4.79
C LEU A 183 -23.66 4.53 -5.50
N SER A 184 -23.02 3.93 -6.50
CA SER A 184 -21.83 4.46 -7.20
C SER A 184 -22.09 5.46 -8.33
N GLY A 185 -23.35 5.71 -8.69
CA GLY A 185 -23.70 6.67 -9.75
C GLY A 185 -23.17 6.31 -11.15
N GLY A 186 -22.91 5.03 -11.42
CA GLY A 186 -22.38 4.56 -12.70
C GLY A 186 -20.85 4.46 -12.78
N SER A 187 -20.14 4.94 -11.76
CA SER A 187 -18.71 4.70 -11.57
C SER A 187 -18.47 3.29 -11.01
N PRO A 188 -17.24 2.75 -11.07
CA PRO A 188 -16.88 1.57 -10.27
C PRO A 188 -17.31 1.73 -8.80
N ALA A 189 -17.88 0.68 -8.22
CA ALA A 189 -18.36 0.73 -6.84
C ALA A 189 -17.21 0.78 -5.83
N GLY A 190 -16.15 0.02 -6.07
CA GLY A 190 -14.95 0.01 -5.24
C GLY A 190 -14.06 1.23 -5.52
N ALA A 191 -13.50 1.82 -4.46
CA ALA A 191 -12.54 2.92 -4.55
C ALA A 191 -11.61 2.90 -3.33
N ASN A 192 -10.35 3.31 -3.50
CA ASN A 192 -9.28 3.19 -2.50
C ASN A 192 -9.08 1.75 -2.00
N THR A 193 -9.24 0.77 -2.87
CA THR A 193 -9.12 -0.65 -2.56
C THR A 193 -7.68 -1.15 -2.68
N ASP A 194 -6.74 -0.35 -2.18
CA ASP A 194 -5.29 -0.60 -2.26
C ASP A 194 -4.95 -2.04 -1.80
N GLY A 195 -4.04 -2.70 -2.50
CA GLY A 195 -3.62 -4.07 -2.18
C GLY A 195 -2.76 -4.12 -0.92
N PHE A 196 -1.57 -3.50 -1.02
CA PHE A 196 -0.60 -3.43 0.08
C PHE A 196 -0.12 -1.99 0.30
N ASP A 197 -0.40 -1.44 1.48
CA ASP A 197 0.17 -0.18 1.96
C ASP A 197 1.35 -0.49 2.88
N VAL A 198 2.56 -0.04 2.54
CA VAL A 198 3.79 -0.40 3.25
C VAL A 198 4.37 0.82 3.95
N ALA A 199 4.55 0.69 5.27
CA ALA A 199 5.18 1.67 6.14
C ALA A 199 6.21 1.02 7.08
N ALA A 200 7.06 0.13 6.55
CA ALA A 200 7.94 -0.74 7.31
C ALA A 200 9.29 -1.01 6.61
N ASN A 201 10.22 -1.60 7.34
CA ASN A 201 11.55 -1.97 6.82
C ASN A 201 11.68 -3.49 6.63
N ASP A 202 12.57 -3.89 5.74
CA ASP A 202 12.93 -5.30 5.51
C ASP A 202 11.69 -6.14 5.15
N VAL A 203 10.94 -5.69 4.14
CA VAL A 203 9.69 -6.29 3.68
C VAL A 203 9.89 -6.94 2.32
N THR A 204 9.44 -8.19 2.17
CA THR A 204 9.33 -8.87 0.88
C THR A 204 7.87 -9.21 0.61
N ILE A 205 7.35 -8.82 -0.54
CA ILE A 205 6.01 -9.20 -1.03
C ILE A 205 6.20 -9.90 -2.37
N THR A 206 5.87 -11.18 -2.45
CA THR A 206 6.16 -11.98 -3.65
C THR A 206 5.09 -13.00 -4.01
N GLY A 207 4.92 -13.28 -5.31
CA GLY A 207 3.95 -14.28 -5.78
C GLY A 207 2.49 -13.93 -5.45
N CYS A 208 2.20 -12.67 -5.14
CA CYS A 208 0.86 -12.20 -4.80
C CYS A 208 0.08 -11.79 -6.04
N THR A 209 -1.26 -11.80 -5.95
CA THR A 209 -2.16 -11.29 -6.99
C THR A 209 -3.07 -10.23 -6.38
N VAL A 210 -3.22 -9.09 -7.06
CA VAL A 210 -4.10 -7.99 -6.65
C VAL A 210 -5.01 -7.61 -7.81
N ASN A 211 -6.32 -7.72 -7.61
CA ASN A 211 -7.34 -7.23 -8.53
C ASN A 211 -8.20 -6.19 -7.82
N ASN A 212 -8.01 -4.90 -8.14
CA ASN A 212 -8.60 -3.79 -7.38
C ASN A 212 -8.87 -2.53 -8.21
N GLN A 213 -9.16 -1.42 -7.52
CA GLN A 213 -9.52 -0.11 -8.08
C GLN A 213 -8.59 1.03 -7.60
N ASP A 214 -7.51 0.73 -6.89
CA ASP A 214 -6.47 1.69 -6.51
C ASP A 214 -5.08 1.04 -6.59
N ASP A 215 -4.08 1.50 -5.85
CA ASP A 215 -2.72 0.97 -5.95
C ASP A 215 -2.64 -0.53 -5.64
N CYS A 216 -1.92 -1.28 -6.49
CA CYS A 216 -1.55 -2.66 -6.19
C CYS A 216 -0.59 -2.72 -4.99
N LEU A 217 0.32 -1.75 -4.95
CA LEU A 217 1.29 -1.49 -3.89
C LEU A 217 1.40 0.03 -3.71
N ALA A 218 1.41 0.50 -2.46
CA ALA A 218 1.76 1.86 -2.07
C ALA A 218 2.85 1.82 -0.98
N ILE A 219 4.09 2.18 -1.33
CA ILE A 219 5.18 2.31 -0.33
C ILE A 219 5.20 3.74 0.20
N ASN A 220 4.71 3.96 1.42
CA ASN A 220 4.64 5.30 2.00
C ASN A 220 5.90 5.69 2.77
N ARG A 221 6.61 4.71 3.36
CA ARG A 221 7.89 4.88 4.06
C ARG A 221 8.56 3.53 4.34
N GLY A 222 9.86 3.57 4.60
CA GLY A 222 10.65 2.42 5.05
C GLY A 222 11.83 2.11 4.12
N SER A 223 12.56 1.06 4.44
CA SER A 223 13.76 0.66 3.69
C SER A 223 13.84 -0.84 3.42
N SER A 224 14.63 -1.23 2.42
CA SER A 224 14.84 -2.64 2.06
C SER A 224 13.53 -3.35 1.71
N ILE A 225 12.79 -2.80 0.74
CA ILE A 225 11.47 -3.31 0.34
C ILE A 225 11.59 -3.99 -1.02
N THR A 226 11.19 -5.25 -1.10
CA THR A 226 11.13 -6.03 -2.35
C THR A 226 9.69 -6.37 -2.70
N PHE A 227 9.27 -6.02 -3.91
CA PHE A 227 7.98 -6.42 -4.48
C PHE A 227 8.24 -7.19 -5.78
N SER A 228 8.16 -8.52 -5.73
CA SER A 228 8.62 -9.36 -6.84
C SER A 228 7.66 -10.46 -7.29
N ASN A 229 7.63 -10.73 -8.60
CA ASN A 229 6.82 -11.81 -9.19
C ASN A 229 5.32 -11.71 -8.86
N ASN A 230 4.80 -10.50 -8.68
CA ASN A 230 3.38 -10.28 -8.38
C ASN A 230 2.57 -10.00 -9.65
N VAL A 231 1.26 -10.21 -9.56
CA VAL A 231 0.28 -9.85 -10.59
C VAL A 231 -0.59 -8.71 -10.08
N CYS A 232 -0.65 -7.61 -10.83
CA CYS A 232 -1.53 -6.48 -10.57
C CYS A 232 -2.50 -6.33 -11.75
N GLU A 233 -3.80 -6.43 -11.50
CA GLU A 233 -4.82 -6.44 -12.54
C GLU A 233 -6.08 -5.68 -12.13
N GLY A 234 -7.03 -5.57 -13.05
CA GLY A 234 -8.24 -4.76 -12.87
C GLY A 234 -8.02 -3.33 -13.33
N ILE A 235 -8.77 -2.41 -12.71
CA ILE A 235 -8.74 -0.97 -13.04
C ILE A 235 -7.98 -0.16 -11.99
N GLY A 236 -7.08 -0.81 -11.26
CA GLY A 236 -6.26 -0.21 -10.21
C GLY A 236 -5.24 0.81 -10.73
N HIS A 237 -4.40 1.32 -9.85
CA HIS A 237 -3.47 2.42 -10.11
C HIS A 237 -2.01 2.01 -10.30
N GLY A 238 -1.74 0.71 -10.39
CA GLY A 238 -0.40 0.16 -10.64
C GLY A 238 0.44 0.01 -9.38
N ILE A 239 1.76 0.04 -9.53
CA ILE A 239 2.73 -0.10 -8.44
C ILE A 239 3.26 1.29 -8.09
N SER A 240 3.01 1.75 -6.86
CA SER A 240 3.31 3.09 -6.40
C SER A 240 4.32 3.12 -5.25
N ILE A 241 5.24 4.08 -5.32
CA ILE A 241 5.94 4.64 -4.16
C ILE A 241 5.25 5.96 -3.82
N GLY A 242 4.70 6.04 -2.62
CA GLY A 242 3.97 7.19 -2.09
C GLY A 242 2.45 7.02 -2.00
N SER A 243 1.69 8.10 -1.76
CA SER A 243 2.21 9.47 -1.74
C SER A 243 3.19 9.70 -0.60
N ILE A 244 4.31 10.34 -0.93
CA ILE A 244 5.36 10.66 0.05
C ILE A 244 4.97 11.95 0.76
N SER A 245 4.70 11.83 2.06
CA SER A 245 4.37 12.93 2.95
C SER A 245 5.63 13.50 3.64
N SER A 246 5.51 14.68 4.25
CA SER A 246 6.62 15.29 5.02
C SER A 246 7.25 14.34 6.04
N GLY A 247 8.58 14.35 6.13
CA GLY A 247 9.37 13.51 7.04
C GLY A 247 9.46 12.03 6.66
N ALA A 248 8.93 11.61 5.50
CA ALA A 248 9.02 10.23 5.05
C ALA A 248 10.36 9.94 4.36
N THR A 249 10.87 8.72 4.59
CA THR A 249 12.06 8.18 3.94
C THR A 249 11.67 6.86 3.30
N VAL A 250 11.97 6.72 2.01
CA VAL A 250 11.93 5.45 1.28
C VAL A 250 13.33 5.20 0.72
N ASN A 251 13.96 4.08 1.09
CA ASN A 251 15.33 3.78 0.64
C ASN A 251 15.52 2.29 0.33
N GLY A 252 16.01 1.97 -0.87
CA GLY A 252 16.33 0.59 -1.23
C GLY A 252 15.07 -0.19 -1.53
N VAL A 253 14.46 0.12 -2.68
CA VAL A 253 13.25 -0.53 -3.18
C VAL A 253 13.60 -1.32 -4.44
N THR A 254 13.22 -2.60 -4.47
CA THR A 254 13.32 -3.44 -5.68
C THR A 254 11.92 -3.89 -6.10
N ILE A 255 11.50 -3.46 -7.29
CA ILE A 255 10.25 -3.86 -7.93
C ILE A 255 10.61 -4.75 -9.12
N SER A 256 10.47 -6.07 -9.01
CA SER A 256 11.02 -7.00 -10.00
C SER A 256 10.09 -8.10 -10.51
N GLY A 257 10.14 -8.41 -11.81
CA GLY A 257 9.44 -9.56 -12.37
C GLY A 257 7.91 -9.49 -12.30
N ASN A 258 7.33 -8.31 -12.04
CA ASN A 258 5.89 -8.16 -11.86
C ASN A 258 5.16 -8.12 -13.20
N THR A 259 3.91 -8.60 -13.22
CA THR A 259 2.99 -8.45 -14.34
C THR A 259 1.89 -7.46 -13.98
N VAL A 260 1.70 -6.41 -14.77
CA VAL A 260 0.62 -5.42 -14.57
C VAL A 260 -0.26 -5.35 -15.82
N THR A 261 -1.58 -5.46 -15.65
CA THR A 261 -2.51 -5.48 -16.79
C THR A 261 -3.72 -4.58 -16.55
N GLY A 262 -4.00 -3.67 -17.49
CA GLY A 262 -5.25 -2.90 -17.53
C GLY A 262 -5.36 -1.74 -16.52
N THR A 263 -4.32 -1.50 -15.73
CA THR A 263 -4.31 -0.45 -14.71
C THR A 263 -4.19 0.97 -15.29
N VAL A 264 -4.57 1.96 -14.48
CA VAL A 264 -4.48 3.38 -14.82
C VAL A 264 -3.03 3.82 -15.01
N ASN A 265 -2.16 3.49 -14.05
CA ASN A 265 -0.71 3.71 -14.17
C ASN A 265 0.01 2.38 -14.14
N GLY A 266 1.20 2.34 -14.73
CA GLY A 266 2.09 1.19 -14.61
C GLY A 266 2.94 1.29 -13.34
N LEU A 267 4.00 2.08 -13.41
CA LEU A 267 4.95 2.31 -12.31
C LEU A 267 4.90 3.79 -11.91
N ARG A 268 4.78 4.07 -10.61
CA ARG A 268 4.55 5.43 -10.11
C ARG A 268 5.43 5.78 -8.90
N ILE A 269 5.98 6.99 -8.91
CA ILE A 269 6.47 7.66 -7.70
C ILE A 269 5.67 8.97 -7.57
N LYS A 270 4.91 9.11 -6.48
CA LYS A 270 4.07 10.28 -6.21
C LYS A 270 4.50 10.93 -4.90
N THR A 271 4.78 12.23 -4.91
CA THR A 271 5.14 12.97 -3.69
C THR A 271 4.21 14.15 -3.50
N ASP A 272 3.77 14.40 -2.27
CA ASP A 272 2.90 15.54 -1.99
C ASP A 272 3.64 16.83 -2.35
N ALA A 273 2.99 17.75 -3.08
CA ALA A 273 3.58 19.03 -3.50
C ALA A 273 4.03 19.88 -2.32
N THR A 274 3.40 19.68 -1.16
CA THR A 274 3.71 20.38 0.10
C THR A 274 4.63 19.61 1.04
N ALA A 275 5.05 18.38 0.67
CA ALA A 275 5.93 17.60 1.53
C ALA A 275 7.32 18.25 1.65
N THR A 276 7.89 18.16 2.86
CA THR A 276 9.23 18.68 3.17
C THR A 276 10.03 17.67 3.99
N GLY A 277 11.36 17.78 3.95
CA GLY A 277 12.26 16.94 4.74
C GLY A 277 12.10 15.43 4.46
N SER A 278 11.83 15.07 3.20
CA SER A 278 11.55 13.69 2.80
C SER A 278 12.49 13.25 1.69
N ILE A 279 12.69 11.93 1.55
CA ILE A 279 13.57 11.36 0.53
C ILE A 279 13.03 10.03 0.00
N VAL A 280 13.17 9.82 -1.30
CA VAL A 280 13.02 8.55 -2.00
C VAL A 280 14.32 8.27 -2.71
N GLU A 281 15.03 7.22 -2.34
CA GLU A 281 16.34 6.91 -2.93
C GLU A 281 16.54 5.41 -3.20
N ASN A 282 17.37 5.11 -4.19
CA ASN A 282 17.81 3.75 -4.52
C ASN A 282 16.62 2.85 -4.89
N VAL A 283 15.92 3.22 -5.97
CA VAL A 283 14.78 2.48 -6.51
C VAL A 283 15.21 1.73 -7.77
N ILE A 284 15.00 0.43 -7.78
CA ILE A 284 15.30 -0.45 -8.92
C ILE A 284 14.00 -1.07 -9.43
N TYR A 285 13.72 -0.85 -10.71
CA TYR A 285 12.71 -1.59 -11.46
C TYR A 285 13.41 -2.59 -12.37
N GLU A 286 13.10 -3.88 -12.21
CA GLU A 286 13.80 -4.94 -12.93
C GLU A 286 12.83 -5.94 -13.59
N ASN A 287 12.97 -6.19 -14.89
CA ASN A 287 12.27 -7.30 -15.57
C ASN A 287 10.72 -7.26 -15.44
N ASN A 288 10.12 -6.09 -15.29
CA ASN A 288 8.66 -5.97 -15.17
C ASN A 288 7.96 -5.99 -16.55
N LYS A 289 6.76 -6.57 -16.62
CA LYS A 289 5.94 -6.61 -17.83
C LYS A 289 4.57 -5.98 -17.59
N LEU A 290 4.28 -4.91 -18.33
CA LEU A 290 3.08 -4.11 -18.16
C LEU A 290 2.34 -3.97 -19.49
N THR A 291 1.02 -4.18 -19.49
CA THR A 291 0.21 -4.11 -20.71
C THR A 291 -1.15 -3.46 -20.46
N GLY A 292 -1.66 -2.77 -21.48
CA GLY A 292 -3.00 -2.14 -21.40
C GLY A 292 -3.07 -0.98 -20.41
N ILE A 293 -1.95 -0.30 -20.14
CA ILE A 293 -1.92 0.83 -19.20
C ILE A 293 -2.66 2.02 -19.79
N THR A 294 -3.61 2.60 -19.05
CA THR A 294 -4.58 3.54 -19.65
C THR A 294 -4.21 5.02 -19.56
N SER A 295 -3.35 5.42 -18.61
CA SER A 295 -2.97 6.82 -18.40
C SER A 295 -1.47 7.06 -18.48
N PHE A 296 -0.66 6.38 -17.66
CA PHE A 296 0.80 6.61 -17.60
C PHE A 296 1.57 5.29 -17.46
N GLY A 297 2.43 4.98 -18.43
CA GLY A 297 3.32 3.82 -18.34
C GLY A 297 4.26 3.94 -17.13
N VAL A 298 4.98 5.05 -17.05
CA VAL A 298 5.76 5.47 -15.88
C VAL A 298 5.39 6.91 -15.52
N LEU A 299 5.09 7.17 -14.25
CA LEU A 299 4.81 8.51 -13.72
C LEU A 299 5.67 8.80 -12.47
N ILE A 300 6.57 9.78 -12.56
CA ILE A 300 7.32 10.29 -11.41
C ILE A 300 6.93 11.75 -11.22
N ASP A 301 6.13 12.05 -10.20
CA ASP A 301 5.46 13.33 -10.08
C ASP A 301 5.54 13.90 -8.66
N GLN A 302 6.09 15.11 -8.55
CA GLN A 302 6.20 15.84 -7.29
C GLN A 302 5.03 16.80 -7.04
N SER A 303 3.91 16.66 -7.76
CA SER A 303 2.76 17.58 -7.70
C SER A 303 1.51 17.00 -7.01
N TYR A 304 1.60 15.84 -6.36
CA TYR A 304 0.45 15.19 -5.72
C TYR A 304 -0.22 16.11 -4.67
N PRO A 305 -1.55 16.17 -4.56
CA PRO A 305 -2.57 15.32 -5.19
C PRO A 305 -2.93 15.68 -6.63
N ALA A 306 -2.37 16.75 -7.21
CA ALA A 306 -2.53 16.99 -8.64
C ALA A 306 -1.74 15.94 -9.44
N THR A 307 -2.07 15.81 -10.72
CA THR A 307 -1.29 15.01 -11.67
C THR A 307 -0.67 15.98 -12.68
N LEU A 308 0.66 15.97 -12.76
CA LEU A 308 1.44 16.88 -13.61
C LEU A 308 1.11 18.37 -13.37
N GLY A 309 0.75 18.71 -12.13
CA GLY A 309 0.54 20.09 -11.67
C GLY A 309 1.85 20.80 -11.33
N THR A 310 1.78 21.80 -10.44
CA THR A 310 2.98 22.49 -9.93
C THR A 310 3.74 21.58 -8.97
N PRO A 311 4.95 21.10 -9.34
CA PRO A 311 5.72 20.22 -8.48
C PRO A 311 6.31 20.96 -7.27
N GLY A 312 6.35 20.29 -6.13
CA GLY A 312 7.11 20.68 -4.95
C GLY A 312 8.60 20.33 -5.07
N THR A 313 9.40 20.81 -4.12
CA THR A 313 10.86 20.58 -4.06
C THR A 313 11.34 19.99 -2.73
N GLY A 314 10.43 19.76 -1.77
CA GLY A 314 10.77 19.32 -0.42
C GLY A 314 10.93 17.80 -0.25
N VAL A 315 10.73 17.04 -1.32
CA VAL A 315 11.08 15.62 -1.41
C VAL A 315 12.26 15.47 -2.36
N VAL A 316 13.35 14.86 -1.90
CA VAL A 316 14.48 14.50 -2.76
C VAL A 316 14.21 13.12 -3.36
N ILE A 317 14.26 13.00 -4.68
CA ILE A 317 14.19 11.72 -5.39
C ILE A 317 15.55 11.45 -6.02
N GLU A 318 16.18 10.34 -5.69
CA GLU A 318 17.54 10.03 -6.13
C GLU A 318 17.67 8.57 -6.60
N ASN A 319 18.52 8.32 -7.60
CA ASN A 319 18.89 6.99 -8.07
C ASN A 319 17.69 6.08 -8.39
N VAL A 320 16.85 6.51 -9.34
CA VAL A 320 15.77 5.69 -9.89
C VAL A 320 16.26 5.00 -11.16
N ASN A 321 16.35 3.68 -11.14
CA ASN A 321 16.98 2.89 -12.19
C ASN A 321 16.05 1.79 -12.72
N PHE A 322 16.15 1.56 -14.03
CA PHE A 322 15.53 0.43 -14.74
C PHE A 322 16.64 -0.50 -15.22
N GLU A 323 16.68 -1.68 -14.63
CA GLU A 323 17.65 -2.72 -14.93
C GLU A 323 16.97 -3.90 -15.65
N GLY A 324 17.78 -4.73 -16.33
CA GLY A 324 17.25 -5.84 -17.12
C GLY A 324 16.31 -5.38 -18.24
N THR A 325 15.17 -6.07 -18.40
CA THR A 325 14.21 -5.81 -19.49
C THR A 325 12.81 -5.49 -18.95
N ASN A 326 12.51 -4.21 -18.77
CA ASN A 326 11.17 -3.74 -18.44
C ASN A 326 10.41 -3.40 -19.73
N THR A 327 9.25 -4.02 -19.92
CA THR A 327 8.39 -3.82 -21.11
C THR A 327 7.04 -3.28 -20.71
N ILE A 328 6.65 -2.14 -21.27
CA ILE A 328 5.38 -1.48 -20.99
C ILE A 328 4.67 -1.17 -22.30
N THR A 329 3.41 -1.57 -22.42
CA THR A 329 2.53 -1.17 -23.53
C THR A 329 1.39 -0.33 -23.00
N VAL A 330 1.28 0.91 -23.47
CA VAL A 330 0.25 1.86 -23.04
C VAL A 330 -0.82 2.04 -24.12
N GLY A 331 -2.04 2.41 -23.72
CA GLY A 331 -3.14 2.74 -24.63
C GLY A 331 -2.83 3.93 -25.52
N SER A 332 -3.58 4.11 -26.62
CA SER A 332 -3.28 5.15 -27.63
C SER A 332 -3.33 6.58 -27.12
N SER A 333 -4.13 6.85 -26.09
CA SER A 333 -4.24 8.16 -25.43
C SER A 333 -3.35 8.31 -24.19
N ALA A 334 -2.68 7.24 -23.76
CA ALA A 334 -1.85 7.24 -22.57
C ALA A 334 -0.48 7.86 -22.84
N HIS A 335 0.15 8.37 -21.79
CA HIS A 335 1.52 8.85 -21.80
C HIS A 335 2.48 7.68 -21.52
N ARG A 336 3.62 7.67 -22.19
CA ARG A 336 4.61 6.60 -22.03
C ARG A 336 5.43 6.81 -20.74
N VAL A 337 6.15 7.92 -20.66
CA VAL A 337 6.95 8.29 -19.48
C VAL A 337 6.76 9.77 -19.17
N GLU A 338 6.32 10.08 -17.96
CA GLU A 338 6.19 11.45 -17.46
C GLU A 338 6.99 11.62 -16.16
N VAL A 339 7.94 12.55 -16.16
CA VAL A 339 8.71 12.95 -14.98
C VAL A 339 8.52 14.45 -14.76
N ASN A 340 7.89 14.81 -13.65
CA ASN A 340 7.60 16.19 -13.25
C ASN A 340 8.27 16.53 -11.92
N CYS A 341 9.58 16.76 -11.96
CA CYS A 341 10.35 17.18 -10.79
C CYS A 341 10.30 18.70 -10.59
N GLY A 342 10.32 19.13 -9.32
CA GLY A 342 10.33 20.53 -8.90
C GLY A 342 11.56 21.28 -9.39
N SER A 343 12.73 20.70 -9.19
CA SER A 343 14.01 21.23 -9.63
C SER A 343 15.03 20.09 -9.76
N THR A 344 16.17 20.39 -10.39
CA THR A 344 17.31 19.45 -10.44
C THR A 344 17.98 19.23 -9.08
N SER A 345 17.54 19.95 -8.03
CA SER A 345 17.95 19.71 -6.65
C SER A 345 16.95 18.85 -5.86
N SER A 346 15.71 18.69 -6.36
CA SER A 346 14.72 17.77 -5.80
C SER A 346 14.68 16.43 -6.53
N CYS A 347 15.23 16.35 -7.74
CA CYS A 347 15.55 15.08 -8.40
C CYS A 347 17.04 15.06 -8.78
N THR A 348 17.81 14.23 -8.08
CA THR A 348 19.29 14.23 -8.08
C THR A 348 19.85 12.88 -8.52
N GLY A 349 21.19 12.80 -8.59
CA GLY A 349 21.91 11.57 -8.94
C GLY A 349 21.98 11.34 -10.46
N THR A 350 22.02 10.08 -10.87
CA THR A 350 21.97 9.67 -12.28
C THR A 350 20.94 8.56 -12.41
N TRP A 351 19.94 8.76 -13.26
CA TRP A 351 18.84 7.81 -13.43
C TRP A 351 19.08 7.04 -14.71
N ASN A 352 19.32 5.73 -14.60
CA ASN A 352 19.56 4.85 -15.73
C ASN A 352 18.26 4.18 -16.16
N PHE A 353 17.70 4.61 -17.28
CA PHE A 353 16.47 4.05 -17.86
C PHE A 353 16.77 3.07 -19.01
N ALA A 354 18.03 2.63 -19.20
CA ALA A 354 18.41 1.76 -20.32
C ALA A 354 17.59 0.45 -20.40
N GLY A 355 17.18 -0.09 -19.25
CA GLY A 355 16.33 -1.29 -19.18
C GLY A 355 14.83 -1.03 -19.41
N LEU A 356 14.40 0.18 -19.79
CA LEU A 356 13.00 0.55 -19.97
C LEU A 356 12.62 0.66 -21.45
N THR A 357 11.63 -0.12 -21.87
CA THR A 357 10.95 0.03 -23.16
C THR A 357 9.46 0.27 -22.96
N VAL A 358 8.96 1.42 -23.42
CA VAL A 358 7.53 1.76 -23.42
C VAL A 358 7.05 2.00 -24.84
N THR A 359 5.95 1.35 -25.24
CA THR A 359 5.36 1.46 -26.58
C THR A 359 3.90 1.89 -26.53
N GLY A 360 3.38 2.38 -27.65
CA GLY A 360 2.03 2.97 -27.75
C GLY A 360 2.01 4.45 -27.34
N GLY A 361 0.81 4.96 -27.04
CA GLY A 361 0.63 6.29 -26.43
C GLY A 361 1.03 7.51 -27.26
N THR A 362 1.02 8.67 -26.61
CA THR A 362 1.14 10.00 -27.22
C THR A 362 2.54 10.62 -27.13
N GLY A 363 3.34 10.30 -26.10
CA GLY A 363 4.66 10.91 -25.90
C GLY A 363 5.25 10.66 -24.51
N SER A 364 6.40 11.29 -24.27
CA SER A 364 7.10 11.28 -22.98
C SER A 364 7.67 12.68 -22.69
N THR A 365 7.63 13.10 -21.42
CA THR A 365 8.23 14.37 -20.96
C THR A 365 9.10 14.13 -19.74
N ILE A 366 10.33 14.63 -19.76
CA ILE A 366 11.25 14.57 -18.62
C ILE A 366 11.58 15.99 -18.19
N LYS A 367 11.13 16.38 -16.99
CA LYS A 367 11.37 17.70 -16.41
C LYS A 367 12.22 17.58 -15.17
N ASN A 368 13.34 18.31 -15.16
CA ASN A 368 14.22 18.50 -14.01
C ASN A 368 14.78 17.21 -13.39
N ALA A 369 14.98 16.15 -14.19
CA ALA A 369 15.56 14.89 -13.74
C ALA A 369 16.73 14.44 -14.65
N PRO A 370 17.80 13.85 -14.08
CA PRO A 370 19.00 13.44 -14.81
C PRO A 370 18.84 12.03 -15.43
N VAL A 371 17.86 11.87 -16.33
CA VAL A 371 17.54 10.58 -16.99
C VAL A 371 18.45 10.31 -18.19
N THR A 372 18.91 9.07 -18.31
CA THR A 372 19.69 8.56 -19.45
C THR A 372 19.15 7.22 -19.93
N GLY A 373 19.25 6.93 -21.23
CA GLY A 373 18.81 5.66 -21.82
C GLY A 373 17.28 5.49 -21.93
N GLY A 374 16.87 4.27 -22.29
CA GLY A 374 15.47 3.88 -22.48
C GLY A 374 14.93 4.11 -23.89
N SER A 375 13.78 3.50 -24.18
CA SER A 375 13.06 3.64 -25.45
C SER A 375 11.59 3.93 -25.14
N PHE A 376 11.16 5.19 -25.34
CA PHE A 376 9.83 5.71 -25.05
C PHE A 376 9.66 7.11 -25.67
#